data_AF-A0A524K4B1-F1
#
_entry.id   AF-A0A524K4B1-F1
#
_cell.length_a   1.000
_cell.length_b   1.000
_cell.length_c   1.000
_cell.angle_alpha   90.00
_cell.angle_beta   90.00
_cell.angle_gamma   90.00
#
_symmetry.space_group_name_H-M   'P 1'
#
loop_
_entity.id
_entity.type
_entity.pdbx_description
1 polymer ?
#
loop_
_entity_poly.entity_id
_entity_poly.type
_entity_poly.pdbx_seq_one_letter_code
_entity_poly.pdbx_strand_id
1 'polypeptide(L)'
;MKDLLVNGSAVLDLVLGLVDTMIGLGIFPGGDARFAGTGSGRRSGGSGLGPTIVVEESHEIRILPEAGPKVRAFVSAVARLESTGLVWTATLDKDAALAAFAWGFRADDIVERLAAYSGQPLPQSVRFSLDSWEAAGLSVRLRSGIVVALDGHHAAVLEHTPRAHGLIREKLAEGVYLLHAANLKDAEKALNGLGIRADVRGLREAGPAVAWTEAELASAPSIMSFIPQPMVISPGTAILESRRPGIIAAMLARLYTLDLTVDAKAAMADRIRAGYILSEDQLISADPPPDASVASGLDYPGKVRLLERALRECAGVEMDCLDGDNRYRITGWPREIQRNPEGLSVVIQGVNTEARSIPVRAVSKVRLIQTDLFGE
;
A
#
# COMPACT_ATOMS: atom_id res chain seq x y z
N MET A 1 7.68 -25.07 -1.80
CA MET A 1 6.69 -25.23 -0.71
C MET A 1 5.95 -23.91 -0.47
N LYS A 2 5.25 -23.39 -1.49
CA LYS A 2 4.60 -22.07 -1.39
C LYS A 2 3.20 -21.96 -2.01
N ASP A 3 2.70 -23.02 -2.64
CA ASP A 3 1.37 -23.06 -3.25
C ASP A 3 0.57 -24.28 -2.78
N LEU A 4 0.31 -24.37 -1.49
CA LEU A 4 -0.70 -25.28 -0.94
C LEU A 4 -1.70 -24.45 -0.12
N LEU A 5 -2.53 -23.67 -0.80
CA LEU A 5 -3.90 -23.40 -0.31
C LEU A 5 -4.71 -24.67 -0.59
N VAL A 6 -4.42 -25.71 0.18
CA VAL A 6 -5.06 -26.99 0.04
C VAL A 6 -6.30 -26.97 0.92
N ASN A 7 -7.46 -27.20 0.30
CA ASN A 7 -8.69 -27.60 0.99
C ASN A 7 -8.31 -28.52 2.14
N GLY A 8 -8.72 -28.27 3.38
CA GLY A 8 -8.24 -29.07 4.52
C GLY A 8 -8.47 -30.58 4.38
N SER A 9 -9.48 -30.97 3.59
CA SER A 9 -9.64 -32.35 3.09
C SER A 9 -8.35 -32.93 2.51
N ALA A 10 -7.65 -32.22 1.62
CA ALA A 10 -6.48 -32.74 0.93
C ALA A 10 -5.19 -32.70 1.77
N VAL A 11 -5.10 -31.85 2.81
CA VAL A 11 -4.03 -31.97 3.83
C VAL A 11 -4.29 -33.19 4.71
N LEU A 12 -5.53 -33.39 5.13
CA LEU A 12 -5.91 -34.58 5.87
C LEU A 12 -5.76 -35.85 5.01
N ASP A 13 -6.08 -35.83 3.72
CA ASP A 13 -5.86 -36.95 2.80
C ASP A 13 -4.37 -37.22 2.59
N LEU A 14 -3.53 -36.18 2.61
CA LEU A 14 -2.08 -36.33 2.61
C LEU A 14 -1.58 -36.97 3.91
N VAL A 15 -2.07 -36.53 5.07
CA VAL A 15 -1.70 -37.11 6.39
C VAL A 15 -2.24 -38.53 6.52
N LEU A 16 -3.49 -38.79 6.12
CA LEU A 16 -4.08 -40.13 6.10
C LEU A 16 -3.40 -41.01 5.06
N GLY A 17 -2.98 -40.46 3.93
CA GLY A 17 -2.17 -41.15 2.91
C GLY A 17 -0.75 -41.44 3.39
N LEU A 18 -0.16 -40.56 4.19
CA LEU A 18 1.11 -40.77 4.88
C LEU A 18 0.97 -41.87 5.94
N VAL A 19 -0.12 -41.86 6.70
CA VAL A 19 -0.45 -42.93 7.66
C VAL A 19 -0.66 -44.26 6.91
N ASP A 20 -1.37 -44.27 5.78
CA ASP A 20 -1.55 -45.47 4.95
C ASP A 20 -0.23 -45.99 4.35
N THR A 21 0.69 -45.10 3.97
CA THR A 21 2.02 -45.49 3.52
C THR A 21 2.90 -45.96 4.68
N MET A 22 2.81 -45.35 5.85
CA MET A 22 3.54 -45.79 7.05
C MET A 22 3.03 -47.12 7.59
N ILE A 23 1.72 -47.40 7.49
CA ILE A 23 1.13 -48.72 7.76
C ILE A 23 1.58 -49.71 6.67
N GLY A 24 1.56 -49.32 5.40
CA GLY A 24 2.04 -50.14 4.29
C GLY A 24 3.53 -50.48 4.37
N LEU A 25 4.34 -49.60 4.98
CA LEU A 25 5.76 -49.76 5.23
C LEU A 25 6.05 -50.45 6.58
N GLY A 26 5.02 -50.83 7.36
CA GLY A 26 5.17 -51.53 8.63
C GLY A 26 5.73 -50.67 9.78
N ILE A 27 5.75 -49.34 9.63
CA ILE A 27 6.20 -48.38 10.65
C ILE A 27 5.14 -48.22 11.75
N PHE A 28 3.86 -48.34 11.39
CA PHE A 28 2.75 -48.45 12.34
C PHE A 28 2.10 -49.84 12.25
N PRO A 29 1.82 -50.51 13.37
CA PRO A 29 1.15 -51.80 13.37
C PRO A 29 -0.31 -51.60 12.94
N GLY A 30 -0.65 -52.07 11.75
CA GLY A 30 -2.02 -52.11 11.26
C GLY A 30 -2.78 -53.30 11.85
N GLY A 31 -3.46 -53.10 12.97
CA GLY A 31 -4.49 -54.00 13.52
C GLY A 31 -4.00 -55.30 14.17
N ASP A 32 -4.29 -55.43 15.46
CA ASP A 32 -4.33 -56.63 16.31
C ASP A 32 -3.40 -57.81 15.99
N ALA A 33 -2.11 -57.62 16.30
CA ALA A 33 -1.34 -58.66 16.96
C ALA A 33 -0.17 -58.03 17.72
N ARG A 34 -0.01 -58.45 18.98
CA ARG A 34 1.14 -58.15 19.82
C ARG A 34 2.43 -58.49 19.09
N PHE A 35 3.49 -57.74 19.40
CA PHE A 35 4.91 -58.08 19.23
C PHE A 35 5.18 -59.54 18.81
N ALA A 36 5.49 -59.79 17.54
CA ALA A 36 6.36 -60.87 17.06
C ALA A 36 6.61 -60.71 15.55
N GLY A 37 7.80 -61.09 15.12
CA GLY A 37 8.34 -60.82 13.79
C GLY A 37 7.60 -61.46 12.61
N THR A 38 7.94 -60.91 11.43
CA THR A 38 7.95 -61.56 10.10
C THR A 38 6.72 -62.41 9.74
N GLY A 39 5.82 -61.86 8.93
CA GLY A 39 4.79 -62.66 8.28
C GLY A 39 3.89 -61.86 7.36
N SER A 40 4.03 -62.08 6.05
CA SER A 40 3.12 -61.61 5.00
C SER A 40 1.67 -61.98 5.32
N GLY A 41 0.76 -61.00 5.27
CA GLY A 41 -0.64 -61.24 5.61
C GLY A 41 -1.61 -60.13 5.17
N ARG A 42 -2.12 -60.28 3.95
CA ARG A 42 -3.49 -59.94 3.49
C ARG A 42 -4.17 -58.71 4.12
N ARG A 43 -4.30 -57.64 3.31
CA ARG A 43 -5.26 -56.54 3.54
C ARG A 43 -6.69 -57.08 3.48
N SER A 44 -7.28 -57.37 4.63
CA SER A 44 -8.73 -57.47 4.76
C SER A 44 -9.30 -56.05 4.92
N GLY A 45 -9.90 -55.53 3.84
CA GLY A 45 -10.90 -54.49 3.96
C GLY A 45 -12.10 -55.09 4.70
N GLY A 46 -12.28 -54.70 5.95
CA GLY A 46 -13.40 -55.08 6.78
C GLY A 46 -14.00 -53.83 7.40
N SER A 47 -15.08 -53.34 6.78
CA SER A 47 -16.02 -52.43 7.43
C SER A 47 -16.76 -53.19 8.52
N GLY A 48 -16.74 -52.65 9.73
CA GLY A 48 -17.56 -53.12 10.84
C GLY A 48 -16.69 -53.43 12.05
N LEU A 49 -16.97 -52.73 13.15
CA LEU A 49 -16.98 -53.20 14.54
C LEU A 49 -17.11 -51.99 15.46
N GLY A 50 -18.35 -51.76 15.94
CA GLY A 50 -18.63 -50.93 17.12
C GLY A 50 -18.24 -49.45 17.08
N PRO A 51 -18.66 -48.68 18.10
CA PRO A 51 -18.14 -47.33 18.32
C PRO A 51 -16.66 -47.42 18.65
N THR A 52 -15.79 -46.76 17.88
CA THR A 52 -14.33 -46.74 18.12
C THR A 52 -13.89 -45.58 19.00
N ILE A 53 -14.77 -44.58 19.15
CA ILE A 53 -14.59 -43.45 20.05
C ILE A 53 -15.88 -43.21 20.85
N VAL A 54 -15.73 -42.60 22.02
CA VAL A 54 -16.84 -42.08 22.81
C VAL A 54 -16.62 -40.58 22.97
N VAL A 55 -17.64 -39.78 22.66
CA VAL A 55 -17.60 -38.32 22.81
C VAL A 55 -18.59 -37.94 23.89
N GLU A 56 -18.10 -37.31 24.95
CA GLU A 56 -18.89 -36.87 26.10
C GLU A 56 -19.40 -35.43 25.92
N GLU A 57 -20.41 -35.05 26.69
CA GLU A 57 -20.96 -33.69 26.72
C GLU A 57 -19.95 -32.63 27.20
N SER A 58 -18.94 -33.07 27.95
CA SER A 58 -17.79 -32.32 28.47
C SER A 58 -16.72 -32.00 27.42
N HIS A 59 -16.96 -32.36 26.16
CA HIS A 59 -15.98 -32.28 25.06
C HIS A 59 -14.78 -33.22 25.21
N GLU A 60 -14.85 -34.18 26.15
CA GLU A 60 -13.88 -35.26 26.26
C GLU A 60 -14.15 -36.33 25.19
N ILE A 61 -13.09 -36.72 24.48
CA ILE A 61 -13.08 -37.79 23.48
C ILE A 61 -12.21 -38.92 24.01
N ARG A 62 -12.83 -40.08 24.21
CA ARG A 62 -12.14 -41.32 24.56
C ARG A 62 -11.99 -42.20 23.34
N ILE A 63 -10.76 -42.48 22.97
CA ILE A 63 -10.43 -43.36 21.84
C ILE A 63 -10.16 -44.76 22.38
N LEU A 64 -10.98 -45.73 21.96
CA LEU A 64 -10.86 -47.11 22.43
C LEU A 64 -9.61 -47.80 21.86
N PRO A 65 -9.12 -48.88 22.49
CA PRO A 65 -7.94 -49.60 22.01
C PRO A 65 -8.08 -50.11 20.56
N GLU A 66 -9.31 -50.51 20.21
CA GLU A 66 -9.71 -51.05 18.90
C GLU A 66 -9.70 -49.98 17.78
N ALA A 67 -9.57 -48.70 18.13
CA ALA A 67 -9.56 -47.63 17.14
C ALA A 67 -8.34 -47.70 16.22
N GLY A 68 -8.61 -47.76 14.92
CA GLY A 68 -7.58 -47.77 13.90
C GLY A 68 -6.72 -46.50 13.87
N PRO A 69 -5.54 -46.57 13.24
CA PRO A 69 -4.59 -45.45 13.17
C PRO A 69 -5.17 -44.19 12.49
N LYS A 70 -6.10 -44.33 11.54
CA LYS A 70 -6.80 -43.20 10.91
C LYS A 70 -7.67 -42.41 11.89
N VAL A 71 -8.37 -43.12 12.78
CA VAL A 71 -9.22 -42.52 13.81
C VAL A 71 -8.34 -41.74 14.78
N ARG A 72 -7.25 -42.36 15.24
CA ARG A 72 -6.27 -41.73 16.14
C ARG A 72 -5.67 -40.47 15.52
N ALA A 73 -5.20 -40.56 14.27
CA ALA A 73 -4.63 -39.41 13.55
C ALA A 73 -5.64 -38.27 13.38
N PHE A 74 -6.90 -38.60 13.05
CA PHE A 74 -7.96 -37.61 12.92
C PHE A 74 -8.26 -36.92 14.26
N VAL A 75 -8.47 -37.68 15.35
CA VAL A 75 -8.75 -37.10 16.67
C VAL A 75 -7.58 -36.25 17.15
N SER A 76 -6.33 -36.69 16.94
CA SER A 76 -5.14 -35.89 17.27
C SER A 76 -4.99 -34.63 16.42
N ALA A 77 -5.63 -34.54 15.25
CA ALA A 77 -5.61 -33.35 14.41
C ALA A 77 -6.67 -32.32 14.82
N VAL A 78 -7.76 -32.76 15.45
CA VAL A 78 -8.92 -31.89 15.78
C VAL A 78 -9.09 -31.63 17.28
N ALA A 79 -8.42 -32.40 18.14
CA ALA A 79 -8.52 -32.30 19.59
C ALA A 79 -7.15 -32.37 20.27
N ARG A 80 -7.05 -31.79 21.46
CA ARG A 80 -5.82 -31.78 22.26
C ARG A 80 -5.68 -33.12 22.98
N LEU A 81 -4.63 -33.87 22.65
CA LEU A 81 -4.34 -35.17 23.25
C LEU A 81 -3.80 -35.00 24.68
N GLU A 82 -4.42 -35.66 25.66
CA GLU A 82 -4.03 -35.58 27.07
C GLU A 82 -3.29 -36.83 27.55
N SER A 83 -3.74 -38.01 27.12
CA SER A 83 -3.10 -39.27 27.46
C SER A 83 -3.15 -40.25 26.30
N THR A 84 -2.05 -40.99 26.10
CA THR A 84 -1.91 -42.02 25.06
C THR A 84 -1.71 -43.42 25.64
N GLY A 85 -2.38 -43.71 26.75
CA GLY A 85 -2.37 -45.02 27.39
C GLY A 85 -3.14 -46.10 26.61
N LEU A 86 -3.75 -47.03 27.33
CA LEU A 86 -4.58 -48.10 26.72
C LEU A 86 -5.81 -47.50 26.01
N VAL A 87 -6.48 -46.56 26.66
CA VAL A 87 -7.51 -45.70 26.09
C VAL A 87 -6.87 -44.31 25.95
N TRP A 88 -6.97 -43.70 24.78
CA TRP A 88 -6.48 -42.34 24.62
C TRP A 88 -7.57 -41.36 25.06
N THR A 89 -7.18 -40.34 25.79
CA THR A 89 -8.05 -39.23 26.15
C THR A 89 -7.61 -37.99 25.39
N ALA A 90 -8.55 -37.35 24.71
CA ALA A 90 -8.35 -36.09 24.04
C ALA A 90 -9.49 -35.15 24.39
N THR A 91 -9.20 -33.86 24.48
CA THR A 91 -10.20 -32.83 24.81
C THR A 91 -10.39 -31.95 23.60
N LEU A 92 -11.63 -31.81 23.15
CA LEU A 92 -11.99 -30.90 22.07
C LEU A 92 -12.23 -29.51 22.66
N ASP A 93 -11.16 -28.72 22.74
CA ASP A 93 -11.21 -27.34 23.18
C ASP A 93 -11.18 -26.35 22.01
N LYS A 94 -11.43 -25.07 22.34
CA LYS A 94 -11.48 -23.98 21.36
C LYS A 94 -10.16 -23.84 20.59
N ASP A 95 -9.02 -23.98 21.26
CA ASP A 95 -7.70 -23.76 20.64
C ASP A 95 -7.39 -24.88 19.64
N ALA A 96 -7.67 -26.14 19.99
CA ALA A 96 -7.53 -27.28 19.08
C ALA A 96 -8.47 -27.16 17.87
N ALA A 97 -9.73 -26.75 18.09
CA ALA A 97 -10.68 -26.54 17.01
C ALA A 97 -10.24 -25.41 16.07
N LEU A 98 -9.79 -24.27 16.60
CA LEU A 98 -9.24 -23.17 15.79
C LEU A 98 -8.02 -23.59 14.98
N ALA A 99 -7.12 -24.38 15.57
CA ALA A 99 -5.99 -24.93 14.85
C ALA A 99 -6.44 -25.85 13.70
N ALA A 100 -7.41 -26.73 13.94
CA ALA A 100 -7.99 -27.57 12.89
C ALA A 100 -8.63 -26.72 11.77
N PHE A 101 -9.40 -25.69 12.11
CA PHE A 101 -9.98 -24.78 11.12
C PHE A 101 -8.91 -24.06 10.29
N ALA A 102 -7.79 -23.68 10.90
CA ALA A 102 -6.65 -23.09 10.18
C ALA A 102 -6.02 -24.06 9.16
N TRP A 103 -6.10 -25.37 9.42
CA TRP A 103 -5.72 -26.43 8.48
C TRP A 103 -6.84 -26.81 7.49
N GLY A 104 -7.96 -26.08 7.50
CA GLY A 104 -9.04 -26.18 6.53
C GLY A 104 -10.12 -27.21 6.85
N PHE A 105 -10.18 -27.71 8.09
CA PHE A 105 -11.33 -28.48 8.55
C PHE A 105 -12.55 -27.56 8.71
N ARG A 106 -13.75 -28.08 8.50
CA ARG A 106 -15.00 -27.38 8.81
C ARG A 106 -15.70 -28.01 10.02
N ALA A 107 -16.51 -27.24 10.73
CA ALA A 107 -17.26 -27.74 11.88
C ALA A 107 -18.13 -28.96 11.49
N ASP A 108 -18.87 -28.84 10.38
CA ASP A 108 -19.71 -29.90 9.83
C ASP A 108 -18.92 -31.19 9.55
N ASP A 109 -17.75 -31.07 8.92
CA ASP A 109 -16.89 -32.22 8.57
C ASP A 109 -16.36 -32.93 9.84
N ILE A 110 -16.02 -32.15 10.87
CA ILE A 110 -15.57 -32.68 12.16
C ILE A 110 -16.72 -33.41 12.85
N VAL A 111 -17.91 -32.81 12.86
CA VAL A 111 -19.13 -33.39 13.45
C VAL A 111 -19.49 -34.70 12.76
N GLU A 112 -19.50 -34.72 11.43
CA GLU A 112 -19.84 -35.90 10.63
C GLU A 112 -18.86 -37.05 10.90
N ARG A 113 -17.55 -36.78 10.87
CA ARG A 113 -16.52 -37.80 11.10
C ARG A 113 -16.52 -38.33 12.54
N LEU A 114 -16.66 -37.45 13.54
CA LEU A 114 -16.74 -37.89 14.93
C LEU A 114 -18.02 -38.72 15.18
N ALA A 115 -19.17 -38.34 14.59
CA ALA A 115 -20.40 -39.13 14.66
C ALA A 115 -20.26 -40.51 13.98
N ALA A 116 -19.56 -40.56 12.84
CA ALA A 116 -19.29 -41.82 12.15
C ALA A 116 -18.41 -42.76 12.99
N TYR A 117 -17.37 -42.24 13.65
CA TYR A 117 -16.48 -43.05 14.49
C TYR A 117 -17.10 -43.45 15.84
N SER A 118 -17.97 -42.61 16.39
CA SER A 118 -18.69 -42.91 17.65
C SER A 118 -19.91 -43.80 17.45
N GLY A 119 -20.35 -44.00 16.20
CA GLY A 119 -21.56 -44.76 15.88
C GLY A 119 -22.86 -44.16 16.47
N GLN A 120 -22.81 -42.93 16.98
CA GLN A 120 -23.90 -42.24 17.64
C GLN A 120 -23.90 -40.75 17.23
N PRO A 121 -25.07 -40.10 17.20
CA PRO A 121 -25.10 -38.65 17.03
C PRO A 121 -24.33 -37.99 18.18
N LEU A 122 -23.47 -37.02 17.85
CA LEU A 122 -22.74 -36.25 18.86
C LEU A 122 -23.68 -35.49 19.79
N PRO A 123 -23.25 -35.23 21.04
CA PRO A 123 -23.98 -34.35 21.94
C PRO A 123 -24.19 -32.96 21.35
N GLN A 124 -25.33 -32.33 21.70
CA GLN A 124 -25.68 -31.00 21.19
C GLN A 124 -24.68 -29.92 21.63
N SER A 125 -24.10 -30.06 22.83
CA SER A 125 -23.07 -29.15 23.35
C SER A 125 -21.86 -29.08 22.43
N VAL A 126 -21.37 -30.23 21.98
CA VAL A 126 -20.20 -30.35 21.10
C VAL A 126 -20.45 -29.69 19.74
N ARG A 127 -21.63 -29.94 19.14
CA ARG A 127 -22.01 -29.32 17.86
C ARG A 127 -22.07 -27.80 17.98
N PHE A 128 -22.80 -27.30 18.99
CA PHE A 128 -22.94 -25.86 19.21
C PHE A 128 -21.59 -25.17 19.46
N SER A 129 -20.69 -25.82 20.21
CA SER A 129 -19.34 -25.31 20.42
C SER A 129 -18.54 -25.23 19.13
N LEU A 130 -18.55 -26.29 18.30
CA LEU A 130 -17.83 -26.28 17.02
C LEU A 130 -18.35 -25.19 16.08
N ASP A 131 -19.66 -25.02 15.95
CA ASP A 131 -20.28 -23.98 15.12
C ASP A 131 -19.88 -22.57 15.60
N SER A 132 -19.96 -22.35 16.92
CA SER A 132 -19.58 -21.09 17.56
C SER A 132 -18.10 -20.78 17.39
N TRP A 133 -17.22 -21.79 17.52
CA TRP A 133 -15.79 -21.63 17.36
C TRP A 133 -15.38 -21.44 15.91
N GLU A 134 -16.05 -22.08 14.95
CA GLU A 134 -15.83 -21.84 13.51
C GLU A 134 -16.23 -20.41 13.16
N ALA A 135 -17.41 -19.95 13.60
CA ALA A 135 -17.84 -18.56 13.42
C ALA A 135 -16.84 -17.56 14.05
N ALA A 136 -16.36 -17.85 15.26
CA ALA A 136 -15.35 -17.03 15.94
C ALA A 136 -14.01 -17.03 15.19
N GLY A 137 -13.56 -18.19 14.68
CA GLY A 137 -12.33 -18.32 13.90
C GLY A 137 -12.40 -17.63 12.55
N LEU A 138 -13.60 -17.53 11.96
CA LEU A 138 -13.83 -16.81 10.71
C LEU A 138 -14.06 -15.31 10.90
N SER A 139 -14.25 -14.83 12.13
CA SER A 139 -14.53 -13.42 12.44
C SER A 139 -13.34 -12.49 12.16
N VAL A 140 -12.11 -13.02 12.27
CA VAL A 140 -10.88 -12.27 11.97
C VAL A 140 -10.05 -13.07 10.97
N ARG A 141 -9.90 -12.55 9.75
CA ARG A 141 -9.12 -13.20 8.69
C ARG A 141 -7.93 -12.33 8.30
N LEU A 142 -6.72 -12.79 8.59
CA LEU A 142 -5.51 -12.15 8.10
C LEU A 142 -5.27 -12.56 6.64
N ARG A 143 -5.13 -11.58 5.75
CA ARG A 143 -4.82 -11.79 4.33
C ARG A 143 -3.54 -11.07 3.98
N SER A 144 -2.71 -11.73 3.17
CA SER A 144 -1.51 -11.14 2.58
C SER A 144 -1.55 -11.38 1.07
N GLY A 145 -1.28 -10.33 0.30
CA GLY A 145 -1.30 -10.36 -1.16
C GLY A 145 -1.48 -8.97 -1.75
N ILE A 146 -1.69 -8.94 -3.07
CA ILE A 146 -1.85 -7.71 -3.84
C ILE A 146 -3.33 -7.39 -3.94
N VAL A 147 -3.69 -6.20 -3.49
CA VAL A 147 -5.06 -5.69 -3.56
C VAL A 147 -5.16 -4.70 -4.72
N VAL A 148 -6.21 -4.82 -5.52
CA VAL A 148 -6.55 -3.84 -6.55
C VAL A 148 -7.87 -3.16 -6.20
N ALA A 149 -7.88 -1.84 -6.30
CA ALA A 149 -9.09 -1.03 -6.25
C ALA A 149 -9.41 -0.57 -7.66
N LEU A 150 -10.62 -0.87 -8.12
CA LEU A 150 -11.12 -0.59 -9.45
C LEU A 150 -12.36 0.29 -9.35
N ASP A 151 -12.55 1.15 -10.35
CA ASP A 151 -13.83 1.84 -10.53
C ASP A 151 -14.91 0.87 -11.03
N GLY A 152 -16.17 1.31 -11.08
CA GLY A 152 -17.29 0.46 -11.49
C GLY A 152 -17.15 -0.11 -12.91
N HIS A 153 -16.46 0.59 -13.81
CA HIS A 153 -16.25 0.13 -15.18
C HIS A 153 -15.22 -0.99 -15.24
N HIS A 154 -14.04 -0.79 -14.65
CA HIS A 154 -12.97 -1.79 -14.64
C HIS A 154 -13.31 -2.98 -13.73
N ALA A 155 -14.10 -2.78 -12.66
CA ALA A 155 -14.64 -3.86 -11.85
C ALA A 155 -15.55 -4.79 -12.66
N ALA A 156 -16.44 -4.23 -13.49
CA ALA A 156 -17.30 -5.02 -14.38
C ALA A 156 -16.47 -5.78 -15.43
N VAL A 157 -15.43 -5.15 -16.00
CA VAL A 157 -14.50 -5.82 -16.93
C VAL A 157 -13.79 -6.99 -16.24
N LEU A 158 -13.34 -6.82 -14.99
CA LEU A 158 -12.69 -7.87 -14.22
C LEU A 158 -13.65 -9.02 -13.87
N GLU A 159 -14.90 -8.73 -13.50
CA GLU A 159 -15.88 -9.76 -13.11
C GLU A 159 -16.47 -10.53 -14.31
N HIS A 160 -16.64 -9.88 -15.47
CA HIS A 160 -17.26 -10.49 -16.64
C HIS A 160 -16.27 -11.14 -17.61
N THR A 161 -14.96 -10.94 -17.42
CA THR A 161 -13.95 -11.56 -18.29
C THR A 161 -13.59 -12.97 -17.80
N PRO A 162 -13.82 -14.04 -18.59
CA PRO A 162 -13.55 -15.41 -18.13
C PRO A 162 -12.09 -15.68 -17.74
N ARG A 163 -11.14 -14.97 -18.36
CA ARG A 163 -9.70 -15.04 -18.05
C ARG A 163 -9.34 -14.42 -16.69
N ALA A 164 -10.20 -13.58 -16.13
CA ALA A 164 -9.97 -12.89 -14.87
C ALA A 164 -10.40 -13.71 -13.64
N HIS A 165 -11.24 -14.75 -13.80
CA HIS A 165 -11.65 -15.60 -12.67
C HIS A 165 -10.47 -16.30 -11.98
N GLY A 166 -9.41 -16.66 -12.74
CA GLY A 166 -8.18 -17.22 -12.16
C GLY A 166 -7.30 -16.17 -11.48
N LEU A 167 -7.52 -14.88 -11.76
CA LEU A 167 -6.77 -13.77 -11.18
C LEU A 167 -7.41 -13.27 -9.87
N ILE A 168 -8.74 -13.38 -9.71
CA ILE A 168 -9.43 -12.97 -8.49
C ILE A 168 -9.33 -14.07 -7.44
N ARG A 169 -8.61 -13.82 -6.34
CA ARG A 169 -8.58 -14.72 -5.18
C ARG A 169 -9.80 -14.53 -4.29
N GLU A 170 -10.18 -13.29 -4.02
CA GLU A 170 -11.36 -12.94 -3.22
C GLU A 170 -11.83 -11.52 -3.49
N LYS A 171 -13.15 -11.29 -3.38
CA LYS A 171 -13.74 -9.95 -3.36
C LYS A 171 -13.82 -9.45 -1.92
N LEU A 172 -13.09 -8.38 -1.60
CA LEU A 172 -13.03 -7.79 -0.25
C LEU A 172 -14.13 -6.76 -0.02
N ALA A 173 -14.44 -5.99 -1.07
CA ALA A 173 -15.54 -5.03 -1.11
C ALA A 173 -15.99 -4.83 -2.57
N GLU A 174 -17.02 -4.01 -2.79
CA GLU A 174 -17.38 -3.58 -4.14
C GLU A 174 -16.23 -2.78 -4.76
N GLY A 175 -15.75 -3.19 -5.94
CA GLY A 175 -14.59 -2.59 -6.59
C GLY A 175 -13.23 -2.94 -5.97
N VAL A 176 -13.16 -3.73 -4.90
CA VAL A 176 -11.89 -4.08 -4.22
C VAL A 176 -11.68 -5.58 -4.19
N TYR A 177 -10.58 -6.03 -4.80
CA TYR A 177 -10.28 -7.45 -5.00
C TYR A 177 -8.87 -7.79 -4.53
N LEU A 178 -8.74 -8.96 -3.89
CA LEU A 178 -7.46 -9.61 -3.62
C LEU A 178 -7.07 -10.46 -4.83
N LEU A 179 -5.91 -10.21 -5.42
CA LEU A 179 -5.44 -10.90 -6.62
C LEU A 179 -4.59 -12.13 -6.29
N HIS A 180 -4.71 -13.16 -7.11
CA HIS A 180 -3.84 -14.34 -7.10
C HIS A 180 -2.56 -14.06 -7.91
N ALA A 181 -1.73 -13.15 -7.41
CA ALA A 181 -0.48 -12.76 -8.03
C ALA A 181 0.68 -12.82 -7.03
N ALA A 182 1.83 -13.35 -7.46
CA ALA A 182 3.00 -13.54 -6.60
C ALA A 182 3.75 -12.23 -6.33
N ASN A 183 3.75 -11.31 -7.29
CA ASN A 183 4.41 -10.02 -7.19
C ASN A 183 3.64 -8.94 -7.96
N LEU A 184 3.99 -7.69 -7.69
CA LEU A 184 3.32 -6.52 -8.26
C LEU A 184 3.40 -6.48 -9.80
N LYS A 185 4.52 -6.94 -10.38
CA LYS A 185 4.74 -6.97 -11.83
C LYS A 185 3.85 -8.00 -12.52
N ASP A 186 3.63 -9.15 -11.89
CA ASP A 186 2.77 -10.22 -12.40
C ASP A 186 1.31 -9.80 -12.31
N ALA A 187 0.92 -9.13 -11.23
CA ALA A 187 -0.40 -8.50 -11.12
C ALA A 187 -0.61 -7.44 -12.21
N GLU A 188 0.37 -6.56 -12.43
CA GLU A 188 0.30 -5.53 -13.47
C GLU A 188 0.20 -6.15 -14.87
N LYS A 189 1.00 -7.18 -15.18
CA LYS A 189 0.91 -7.91 -16.46
C LYS A 189 -0.46 -8.56 -16.66
N ALA A 190 -0.99 -9.18 -15.61
CA ALA A 190 -2.29 -9.84 -15.67
C ALA A 190 -3.43 -8.82 -15.90
N LEU A 191 -3.39 -7.69 -15.20
CA LEU A 191 -4.35 -6.59 -15.40
C LEU A 191 -4.22 -5.95 -16.79
N ASN A 192 -2.99 -5.70 -17.25
CA ASN A 192 -2.74 -5.18 -18.59
C ASN A 192 -3.24 -6.12 -19.69
N GLY A 193 -3.12 -7.44 -19.49
CA GLY A 193 -3.67 -8.46 -20.39
C GLY A 193 -5.21 -8.45 -20.49
N LEU A 194 -5.90 -7.83 -19.51
CA LEU A 194 -7.33 -7.61 -19.48
C LEU A 194 -7.73 -6.21 -19.98
N GLY A 195 -6.76 -5.40 -20.44
CA GLY A 195 -6.99 -4.01 -20.85
C GLY A 195 -7.07 -3.02 -19.68
N ILE A 196 -6.84 -3.48 -18.45
CA ILE A 196 -6.86 -2.64 -17.24
C ILE A 196 -5.44 -2.15 -16.98
N ARG A 197 -5.17 -0.87 -17.24
CA ARG A 197 -3.88 -0.26 -16.89
C ARG A 197 -3.87 0.14 -15.42
N ALA A 198 -3.15 -0.63 -14.61
CA ALA A 198 -2.95 -0.30 -13.20
C ALA A 198 -1.97 0.88 -13.07
N ASP A 199 -2.31 1.88 -12.27
CA ASP A 199 -1.32 2.87 -11.85
C ASP A 199 -0.47 2.30 -10.72
N VAL A 200 0.80 2.08 -11.02
CA VAL A 200 1.79 1.52 -10.07
C VAL A 200 2.70 2.61 -9.50
N ARG A 201 2.51 3.88 -9.91
CA ARG A 201 3.34 5.01 -9.49
C ARG A 201 3.08 5.31 -8.02
N GLY A 202 4.08 5.09 -7.16
CA GLY A 202 3.98 5.31 -5.71
C GLY A 202 4.10 4.05 -4.87
N LEU A 203 4.04 2.87 -5.49
CA LEU A 203 4.45 1.62 -4.84
C LEU A 203 5.98 1.57 -4.84
N ARG A 204 6.59 2.28 -3.89
CA ARG A 204 7.93 1.89 -3.42
C ARG A 204 7.78 0.42 -3.05
N GLU A 205 8.58 -0.47 -3.65
CA GLU A 205 8.71 -1.83 -3.13
C GLU A 205 8.96 -1.64 -1.64
N ALA A 206 7.96 -1.97 -0.82
CA ALA A 206 8.11 -1.86 0.60
C ALA A 206 9.25 -2.82 0.88
N GLY A 207 10.44 -2.27 1.18
CA GLY A 207 11.48 -3.02 1.83
C GLY A 207 10.86 -3.74 3.03
N PRO A 208 11.50 -4.82 3.55
CA PRO A 208 10.92 -5.67 4.57
C PRO A 208 10.19 -4.79 5.58
N ALA A 209 8.85 -4.96 5.66
CA ALA A 209 7.99 -4.08 6.43
C ALA A 209 8.64 -3.93 7.80
N VAL A 210 8.99 -2.70 8.17
CA VAL A 210 9.50 -2.44 9.52
C VAL A 210 8.33 -2.78 10.43
N ALA A 211 8.41 -3.96 11.05
CA ALA A 211 7.42 -4.38 12.02
C ALA A 211 7.47 -3.33 13.13
N TRP A 212 6.37 -2.63 13.33
CA TRP A 212 6.28 -1.70 14.44
C TRP A 212 6.46 -2.51 15.70
N THR A 213 7.38 -2.08 16.54
CA THR A 213 7.60 -2.69 17.84
C THR A 213 6.37 -2.46 18.71
N GLU A 214 6.17 -3.34 19.70
CA GLU A 214 5.05 -3.20 20.64
C GLU A 214 5.09 -1.86 21.40
N ALA A 215 6.29 -1.32 21.63
CA ALA A 215 6.48 0.01 22.19
C ALA A 215 6.01 1.14 21.24
N GLU A 216 6.19 0.98 19.92
CA GLU A 216 5.69 1.94 18.91
C GLU A 216 4.17 1.85 18.75
N LEU A 217 3.58 0.66 18.84
CA LEU A 217 2.11 0.52 18.86
C LEU A 217 1.50 1.12 20.13
N ALA A 218 2.11 0.88 21.30
CA ALA A 218 1.61 1.39 22.58
C ALA A 218 1.76 2.91 22.72
N SER A 219 2.74 3.50 22.03
CA SER A 219 2.94 4.96 21.97
C SER A 219 2.21 5.63 20.81
N ALA A 220 1.55 4.87 19.94
CA ALA A 220 0.73 5.43 18.88
C ALA A 220 -0.48 6.14 19.50
N PRO A 221 -0.75 7.41 19.14
CA PRO A 221 -1.87 8.14 19.70
C PRO A 221 -3.19 7.44 19.35
N SER A 222 -3.97 7.11 20.38
CA SER A 222 -5.33 6.61 20.20
C SER A 222 -6.15 7.56 19.34
N ILE A 223 -6.89 7.04 18.36
CA ILE A 223 -7.75 7.83 17.45
C ILE A 223 -8.75 8.70 18.23
N MET A 224 -9.12 8.29 19.45
CA MET A 224 -10.05 9.02 20.31
C MET A 224 -9.48 10.29 20.98
N SER A 225 -8.16 10.55 20.88
CA SER A 225 -7.53 11.78 21.40
C SER A 225 -6.98 12.69 20.29
N PHE A 226 -7.35 12.44 19.03
CA PHE A 226 -7.02 13.33 17.91
C PHE A 226 -7.78 14.66 18.03
N ILE A 227 -7.13 15.64 18.65
CA ILE A 227 -7.30 17.03 18.23
C ILE A 227 -6.48 17.13 16.94
N PRO A 228 -7.08 17.42 15.77
CA PRO A 228 -6.32 17.54 14.53
C PRO A 228 -5.39 18.75 14.65
N GLN A 229 -4.17 18.50 15.09
CA GLN A 229 -3.05 19.40 14.85
C GLN A 229 -2.85 19.40 13.34
N PRO A 230 -2.85 20.55 12.66
CA PRO A 230 -2.58 20.60 11.23
C PRO A 230 -1.24 19.92 10.99
N MET A 231 -1.27 18.82 10.25
CA MET A 231 -0.09 18.11 9.81
C MET A 231 0.70 19.07 8.94
N VAL A 232 1.75 19.67 9.52
CA VAL A 232 2.73 20.43 8.73
C VAL A 232 3.51 19.37 7.95
N ILE A 233 3.07 19.13 6.72
CA ILE A 233 3.87 18.41 5.73
C ILE A 233 5.10 19.28 5.50
N SER A 234 6.18 19.04 6.24
CA SER A 234 7.48 19.60 5.91
C SER A 234 7.84 19.05 4.54
N PRO A 235 7.95 19.88 3.49
CA PRO A 235 8.37 19.41 2.19
C PRO A 235 9.76 18.75 2.33
N GLY A 236 10.12 17.81 1.45
CA GLY A 236 11.45 17.18 1.39
C GLY A 236 12.62 18.13 1.12
N THR A 237 12.49 19.41 1.43
CA THR A 237 13.46 20.49 1.25
C THR A 237 14.54 20.52 2.33
N ALA A 238 14.33 19.95 3.52
CA ALA A 238 15.34 20.00 4.61
C ALA A 238 16.70 19.36 4.23
N ILE A 239 16.67 18.29 3.42
CA ILE A 239 17.90 17.63 2.90
C ILE A 239 18.55 18.47 1.79
N LEU A 240 17.75 19.21 1.02
CA LEU A 240 18.25 20.09 -0.05
C LEU A 240 18.81 21.41 0.52
N GLU A 241 18.16 21.97 1.54
CA GLU A 241 18.60 23.16 2.27
C GLU A 241 19.94 22.93 2.98
N SER A 242 20.13 21.77 3.60
CA SER A 242 21.40 21.42 4.25
C SER A 242 22.56 21.24 3.27
N ARG A 243 22.29 20.91 1.99
CA ARG A 243 23.31 20.75 0.94
C ARG A 243 23.58 22.01 0.12
N ARG A 244 22.65 22.98 0.14
CA ARG A 244 22.71 24.24 -0.63
C ARG A 244 24.00 25.05 -0.42
N PRO A 245 24.55 25.20 0.81
CA PRO A 245 25.79 25.96 1.00
C PRO A 245 26.98 25.33 0.27
N GLY A 246 27.06 23.99 0.26
CA GLY A 246 28.14 23.27 -0.41
C GLY A 246 28.10 23.40 -1.93
N ILE A 247 26.90 23.38 -2.52
CA ILE A 247 26.70 23.56 -3.96
C ILE A 247 27.09 25.00 -4.37
N ILE A 248 26.64 26.01 -3.63
CA ILE A 248 26.98 27.42 -3.90
C ILE A 248 28.50 27.64 -3.83
N ALA A 249 29.17 27.09 -2.80
CA ALA A 249 30.62 27.23 -2.65
C ALA A 249 31.39 26.60 -3.83
N ALA A 250 30.98 25.41 -4.27
CA ALA A 250 31.60 24.74 -5.42
C ALA A 250 31.44 25.54 -6.72
N MET A 251 30.24 26.09 -6.96
CA MET A 251 29.96 26.87 -8.17
C MET A 251 30.68 28.22 -8.20
N LEU A 252 30.78 28.91 -7.05
CA LEU A 252 31.57 30.15 -6.94
C LEU A 252 33.06 29.89 -7.21
N ALA A 253 33.62 28.82 -6.65
CA ALA A 253 35.00 28.43 -6.92
C ALA A 253 35.25 28.20 -8.42
N ARG A 254 34.29 27.56 -9.11
CA ARG A 254 34.38 27.34 -10.56
C ARG A 254 34.25 28.63 -11.37
N LEU A 255 33.36 29.54 -10.99
CA LEU A 255 33.18 30.84 -11.64
C LEU A 255 34.48 31.67 -11.64
N TYR A 256 35.28 31.60 -10.58
CA TYR A 256 36.57 32.30 -10.51
C TYR A 256 37.61 31.77 -11.50
N THR A 257 37.47 30.51 -11.95
CA THR A 257 38.36 29.90 -12.95
C THR A 257 37.99 30.21 -14.41
N LEU A 258 36.84 30.85 -14.65
CA LEU A 258 36.39 31.24 -16.00
C LEU A 258 36.93 32.62 -16.39
N ASP A 259 37.30 32.80 -17.66
CA ASP A 259 37.69 34.09 -18.22
C ASP A 259 36.44 34.90 -18.61
N LEU A 260 35.93 35.64 -17.64
CA LEU A 260 34.79 36.55 -17.76
C LEU A 260 35.17 37.94 -17.27
N THR A 261 34.48 38.97 -17.75
CA THR A 261 34.66 40.34 -17.26
C THR A 261 34.26 40.44 -15.78
N VAL A 262 34.83 41.42 -15.07
CA VAL A 262 34.57 41.60 -13.62
C VAL A 262 33.08 41.78 -13.33
N ASP A 263 32.38 42.54 -14.17
CA ASP A 263 30.94 42.78 -14.04
C ASP A 263 30.10 41.52 -14.34
N ALA A 264 30.50 40.73 -15.35
CA ALA A 264 29.84 39.47 -15.65
C ALA A 264 30.04 38.43 -14.54
N LYS A 265 31.23 38.40 -13.92
CA LYS A 265 31.48 37.54 -12.75
C LYS A 265 30.64 37.95 -11.55
N ALA A 266 30.50 39.24 -11.27
CA ALA A 266 29.66 39.73 -10.18
C ALA A 266 28.18 39.33 -10.38
N ALA A 267 27.62 39.60 -11.57
CA ALA A 267 26.25 39.23 -11.90
C ALA A 267 26.01 37.71 -11.85
N MET A 268 26.97 36.91 -12.31
CA MET A 268 26.87 35.45 -12.27
C MET A 268 26.98 34.90 -10.83
N ALA A 269 27.82 35.52 -9.99
CA ALA A 269 27.96 35.14 -8.58
C ALA A 269 26.65 35.38 -7.82
N ASP A 270 25.96 36.48 -8.09
CA ASP A 270 24.66 36.77 -7.46
C ASP A 270 23.57 35.79 -7.91
N ARG A 271 23.59 35.36 -9.17
CA ARG A 271 22.68 34.31 -9.68
C ARG A 271 22.95 32.94 -9.05
N ILE A 272 24.21 32.58 -8.78
CA ILE A 272 24.58 31.36 -8.06
C ILE A 272 24.07 31.42 -6.61
N ARG A 273 24.30 32.55 -5.91
CA ARG A 273 23.83 32.74 -4.52
C ARG A 273 22.31 32.69 -4.41
N ALA A 274 21.61 33.29 -5.37
CA ALA A 274 20.15 33.27 -5.45
C ALA A 274 19.58 31.90 -5.85
N GLY A 275 20.42 30.96 -6.34
CA GLY A 275 20.02 29.60 -6.71
C GLY A 275 19.43 29.47 -8.12
N TYR A 276 19.66 30.44 -9.01
CA TYR A 276 19.23 30.41 -10.41
C TYR A 276 20.18 29.61 -11.32
N ILE A 277 21.38 29.31 -10.83
CA ILE A 277 22.39 28.50 -11.52
C ILE A 277 22.68 27.32 -10.61
N LEU A 278 22.34 26.12 -11.08
CA LEU A 278 22.34 24.88 -10.28
C LEU A 278 23.27 23.81 -10.87
N SER A 279 23.83 24.05 -12.06
CA SER A 279 24.75 23.12 -12.75
C SER A 279 25.86 23.87 -13.48
N GLU A 280 26.99 23.19 -13.72
CA GLU A 280 28.15 23.78 -14.39
C GLU A 280 27.89 24.15 -15.85
N ASP A 281 27.03 23.40 -16.56
CA ASP A 281 26.67 23.69 -17.95
C ASP A 281 26.00 25.07 -18.11
N GLN A 282 25.32 25.54 -17.06
CA GLN A 282 24.68 26.85 -17.00
C GLN A 282 25.67 28.01 -16.77
N LEU A 283 26.92 27.72 -16.36
CA LEU A 283 27.99 28.73 -16.26
C LEU A 283 28.61 29.05 -17.62
N ILE A 284 28.57 28.09 -18.55
CA ILE A 284 29.22 28.18 -19.87
C ILE A 284 28.22 28.65 -20.94
N SER A 285 26.93 28.31 -20.78
CA SER A 285 25.84 28.66 -21.71
C SER A 285 25.07 29.93 -21.34
N ALA A 286 25.44 30.61 -20.25
CA ALA A 286 24.80 31.86 -19.85
C ALA A 286 25.29 33.02 -20.73
N ASP A 287 24.68 33.15 -21.91
CA ASP A 287 24.54 34.46 -22.54
C ASP A 287 23.99 35.41 -21.48
N PRO A 288 24.66 36.55 -21.18
CA PRO A 288 24.10 37.54 -20.28
C PRO A 288 22.84 38.10 -20.95
N PRO A 289 21.63 37.88 -20.40
CA PRO A 289 20.46 38.54 -20.94
C PRO A 289 20.65 40.04 -20.70
N PRO A 290 20.46 40.91 -21.71
CA PRO A 290 20.49 42.35 -21.49
C PRO A 290 19.44 42.73 -20.44
N ASP A 291 19.76 43.70 -19.58
CA ASP A 291 18.93 44.26 -18.50
C ASP A 291 17.41 44.18 -18.76
N ALA A 292 16.80 43.06 -18.37
CA ALA A 292 15.39 42.77 -18.63
C ALA A 292 14.50 43.02 -17.40
N SER A 293 14.90 43.95 -16.52
CA SER A 293 14.08 44.38 -15.37
C SER A 293 13.15 45.54 -15.71
N VAL A 294 13.25 46.13 -16.92
CA VAL A 294 12.48 47.30 -17.35
C VAL A 294 12.04 47.18 -18.80
N ALA A 295 10.74 47.27 -19.06
CA ALA A 295 10.17 47.45 -20.40
C ALA A 295 9.66 48.89 -20.56
N SER A 296 10.06 49.60 -21.62
CA SER A 296 9.69 51.00 -21.92
C SER A 296 8.68 51.10 -23.09
N GLY A 297 8.05 52.26 -23.23
CA GLY A 297 6.75 52.52 -23.87
C GLY A 297 6.53 52.14 -25.34
N LEU A 298 7.50 51.55 -26.02
CA LEU A 298 7.35 51.04 -27.40
C LEU A 298 7.31 49.52 -27.53
N ASP A 299 7.65 48.76 -26.48
CA ASP A 299 7.72 47.29 -26.57
C ASP A 299 6.46 46.64 -25.97
N TYR A 300 5.38 46.59 -26.76
CA TYR A 300 4.14 45.91 -26.36
C TYR A 300 4.37 44.43 -26.02
N PRO A 301 5.07 43.63 -26.86
CA PRO A 301 5.44 42.26 -26.51
C PRO A 301 6.30 42.15 -25.24
N GLY A 302 7.24 43.07 -25.04
CA GLY A 302 8.11 43.11 -23.85
C GLY A 302 7.33 43.35 -22.56
N LYS A 303 6.36 44.28 -22.57
CA LYS A 303 5.46 44.53 -21.42
C LYS A 303 4.62 43.30 -21.08
N VAL A 304 4.08 42.61 -22.09
CA VAL A 304 3.28 41.38 -21.88
C VAL A 304 4.16 40.28 -21.28
N ARG A 305 5.35 40.02 -21.85
CA ARG A 305 6.27 39.00 -21.33
C ARG A 305 6.72 39.28 -19.90
N LEU A 306 6.95 40.54 -19.55
CA LEU A 306 7.37 40.93 -18.20
C LEU A 306 6.21 40.76 -17.19
N LEU A 307 4.97 41.04 -17.58
CA LEU A 307 3.78 40.79 -16.75
C LEU A 307 3.45 39.29 -16.62
N GLU A 308 3.57 38.50 -17.69
CA GLU A 308 3.45 37.04 -17.65
C GLU A 308 4.51 36.40 -16.77
N ARG A 309 5.74 36.94 -16.82
CA ARG A 309 6.84 36.54 -15.95
C ARG A 309 6.52 36.88 -14.49
N ALA A 310 6.07 38.09 -14.21
CA ALA A 310 5.68 38.49 -12.86
C ALA A 310 4.55 37.63 -12.27
N LEU A 311 3.58 37.21 -13.10
CA LEU A 311 2.54 36.24 -12.71
C LEU A 311 3.12 34.86 -12.37
N ARG A 312 4.04 34.36 -13.19
CA ARG A 312 4.67 33.04 -12.99
C ARG A 312 5.57 33.02 -11.76
N GLU A 313 6.27 34.11 -11.51
CA GLU A 313 7.25 34.25 -10.43
C GLU A 313 6.64 34.83 -9.14
N CYS A 314 5.33 35.13 -9.12
CA CYS A 314 4.64 35.81 -8.02
C CYS A 314 5.34 37.11 -7.58
N ALA A 315 5.99 37.81 -8.52
CA ALA A 315 6.78 38.99 -8.26
C ALA A 315 5.93 40.27 -8.35
N GLY A 316 6.27 41.27 -7.53
CA GLY A 316 5.66 42.59 -7.60
C GLY A 316 6.12 43.36 -8.85
N VAL A 317 5.28 44.26 -9.34
CA VAL A 317 5.61 45.16 -10.47
C VAL A 317 5.34 46.61 -10.10
N GLU A 318 6.19 47.50 -10.61
CA GLU A 318 5.97 48.94 -10.64
C GLU A 318 5.63 49.35 -12.07
N MET A 319 4.51 50.02 -12.26
CA MET A 319 3.96 50.37 -13.56
C MET A 319 3.66 51.86 -13.64
N ASP A 320 4.23 52.54 -14.65
CA ASP A 320 3.86 53.91 -15.01
C ASP A 320 2.74 53.83 -16.06
N CYS A 321 1.54 54.28 -15.72
CA CYS A 321 0.34 54.19 -16.55
C CYS A 321 -0.11 55.58 -17.04
N LEU A 322 -0.74 55.59 -18.21
CA LEU A 322 -1.32 56.76 -18.88
C LEU A 322 -2.82 56.53 -19.06
N ASP A 323 -3.64 57.37 -18.42
CA ASP A 323 -5.08 57.41 -18.65
C ASP A 323 -5.45 58.82 -19.13
N GLY A 324 -5.56 58.98 -20.46
CA GLY A 324 -5.60 60.29 -21.11
C GLY A 324 -4.30 61.08 -20.91
N ASP A 325 -4.41 62.32 -20.43
CA ASP A 325 -3.27 63.18 -20.06
C ASP A 325 -2.73 62.91 -18.65
N ASN A 326 -3.38 62.03 -17.87
CA ASN A 326 -3.00 61.78 -16.49
C ASN A 326 -1.99 60.63 -16.41
N ARG A 327 -0.82 60.91 -15.81
CA ARG A 327 0.22 59.92 -15.51
C ARG A 327 0.10 59.50 -14.06
N TYR A 328 -0.08 58.20 -13.83
CA TYR A 328 -0.12 57.65 -12.49
C TYR A 328 0.72 56.38 -12.38
N ARG A 329 1.25 56.15 -11.18
CA ARG A 329 2.10 55.00 -10.89
C ARG A 329 1.36 54.01 -10.01
N ILE A 330 1.44 52.74 -10.35
CA ILE A 330 0.88 51.64 -9.57
C ILE A 330 1.98 50.65 -9.21
N THR A 331 1.99 50.24 -7.95
CA THR A 331 2.80 49.13 -7.44
C THR A 331 1.88 48.04 -6.91
N GLY A 332 2.15 46.79 -7.27
CA GLY A 332 1.35 45.67 -6.81
C GLY A 332 1.71 44.35 -7.48
N TRP A 333 0.94 43.31 -7.16
CA TRP A 333 1.11 41.98 -7.74
C TRP A 333 0.10 41.76 -8.86
N PRO A 334 0.53 41.29 -10.03
CA PRO A 334 -0.41 40.86 -11.05
C PRO A 334 -1.13 39.59 -10.57
N ARG A 335 -2.45 39.57 -10.73
CA ARG A 335 -3.32 38.44 -10.39
C ARG A 335 -3.75 37.65 -11.61
N GLU A 336 -4.05 38.36 -12.69
CA GLU A 336 -4.55 37.76 -13.92
C GLU A 336 -4.27 38.69 -15.11
N ILE A 337 -4.10 38.11 -16.31
CA ILE A 337 -4.11 38.84 -17.58
C ILE A 337 -5.37 38.44 -18.35
N GLN A 338 -6.22 39.41 -18.65
CA GLN A 338 -7.49 39.23 -19.34
C GLN A 338 -7.40 39.74 -20.78
N ARG A 339 -8.11 39.05 -21.68
CA ARG A 339 -8.25 39.46 -23.09
C ARG A 339 -9.58 40.17 -23.28
N ASN A 340 -9.54 41.48 -23.47
CA ASN A 340 -10.71 42.30 -23.73
C ASN A 340 -10.79 42.66 -25.23
N PRO A 341 -11.97 43.09 -25.73
CA PRO A 341 -12.14 43.52 -27.13
C PRO A 341 -11.18 44.64 -27.56
N GLU A 342 -10.71 45.43 -26.59
CA GLU A 342 -9.79 46.56 -26.77
C GLU A 342 -8.29 46.21 -26.58
N GLY A 343 -7.99 44.93 -26.29
CA GLY A 343 -6.63 44.41 -26.08
C GLY A 343 -6.45 43.67 -24.75
N LEU A 344 -5.20 43.36 -24.40
CA LEU A 344 -4.85 42.75 -23.11
C LEU A 344 -4.95 43.77 -21.96
N SER A 345 -5.54 43.35 -20.84
CA SER A 345 -5.51 44.06 -19.57
C SER A 345 -4.91 43.16 -18.49
N VAL A 346 -4.23 43.77 -17.53
CA VAL A 346 -3.68 43.09 -16.36
C VAL A 346 -4.42 43.55 -15.12
N VAL A 347 -4.83 42.60 -14.28
CA VAL A 347 -5.42 42.86 -12.98
C VAL A 347 -4.32 42.95 -11.94
N ILE A 348 -4.11 44.12 -11.36
CA ILE A 348 -3.09 44.37 -10.33
C ILE A 348 -3.78 44.50 -8.96
N GLN A 349 -3.26 43.77 -7.98
CA GLN A 349 -3.62 43.90 -6.57
C GLN A 349 -2.53 44.70 -5.84
N GLY A 350 -2.89 45.87 -5.30
CA GLY A 350 -1.99 46.63 -4.43
C GLY A 350 -2.01 46.12 -2.98
N VAL A 351 -1.01 46.52 -2.18
CA VAL A 351 -0.81 46.08 -0.79
C VAL A 351 -2.05 46.31 0.10
N ASN A 352 -2.80 47.40 -0.14
CA ASN A 352 -4.02 47.78 0.62
C ASN A 352 -5.11 48.40 -0.29
N THR A 353 -5.19 48.00 -1.55
CA THR A 353 -6.17 48.53 -2.51
C THR A 353 -6.90 47.40 -3.23
N GLU A 354 -8.16 47.64 -3.60
CA GLU A 354 -8.95 46.72 -4.43
C GLU A 354 -8.23 46.42 -5.76
N ALA A 355 -8.49 45.22 -6.30
CA ALA A 355 -7.94 44.80 -7.58
C ALA A 355 -8.35 45.77 -8.70
N ARG A 356 -7.37 46.30 -9.44
CA ARG A 356 -7.64 47.21 -10.57
C ARG A 356 -7.22 46.58 -11.89
N SER A 357 -8.09 46.65 -12.89
CA SER A 357 -7.79 46.21 -14.25
C SER A 357 -7.17 47.36 -15.04
N ILE A 358 -5.96 47.14 -15.58
CA ILE A 358 -5.19 48.14 -16.31
C ILE A 358 -4.93 47.63 -17.72
N PRO A 359 -5.33 48.34 -18.77
CA PRO A 359 -5.04 47.91 -20.14
C PRO A 359 -3.54 48.03 -20.43
N VAL A 360 -2.91 46.98 -20.97
CA VAL A 360 -1.45 46.91 -21.19
C VAL A 360 -0.96 48.01 -22.16
N ARG A 361 -1.84 48.52 -23.03
CA ARG A 361 -1.58 49.67 -23.90
C ARG A 361 -1.37 50.99 -23.14
N ALA A 362 -2.03 51.17 -22.00
CA ALA A 362 -1.89 52.36 -21.15
C ALA A 362 -0.58 52.35 -20.36
N VAL A 363 0.13 51.23 -20.34
CA VAL A 363 1.34 51.07 -19.54
C VAL A 363 2.54 51.60 -20.33
N SER A 364 3.12 52.69 -19.86
CA SER A 364 4.28 53.35 -20.46
C SER A 364 5.59 52.70 -20.04
N LYS A 365 5.67 52.18 -18.82
CA LYS A 365 6.86 51.50 -18.30
C LYS A 365 6.45 50.42 -17.31
N VAL A 366 7.06 49.25 -17.39
CA VAL A 366 6.93 48.19 -16.37
C VAL A 366 8.30 47.85 -15.84
N ARG A 367 8.44 47.84 -14.53
CA ARG A 367 9.62 47.36 -13.83
C ARG A 367 9.24 46.20 -12.92
N LEU A 368 10.02 45.13 -12.97
CA LEU A 368 9.90 44.04 -12.00
C LEU A 368 10.53 44.51 -10.68
N ILE A 369 9.80 44.39 -9.58
CA ILE A 369 10.35 44.62 -8.25
C ILE A 369 11.04 43.33 -7.83
N GLN A 370 12.37 43.31 -7.94
CA GLN A 370 13.19 42.28 -7.32
C GLN A 370 13.32 42.65 -5.84
N THR A 371 12.38 42.22 -5.01
CA THR A 371 12.60 42.19 -3.57
C THR A 371 13.58 41.08 -3.26
N ASP A 372 14.87 41.43 -3.22
CA ASP A 372 15.75 40.87 -2.19
C ASP A 372 15.35 41.49 -0.85
N LEU A 373 15.52 40.72 0.25
CA LEU A 373 15.26 41.04 1.68
C LEU A 373 13.83 40.64 2.12
N PHE A 374 13.55 39.77 3.13
CA PHE A 374 14.27 39.50 4.39
C PHE A 374 15.12 40.70 4.84
N GLY A 375 14.41 41.75 5.26
CA GLY A 375 14.98 42.96 5.83
C GLY A 375 13.83 43.88 6.26
N GLU A 376 13.43 43.69 7.52
CA GLU A 376 12.33 44.30 8.31
C GLU A 376 10.88 43.92 7.97
#